data_AF-W9KY63-F1
#
_entry.id   AF-W9KY63-F1
#
_cell.length_a   1.000
_cell.length_b   1.000
_cell.length_c   1.000
_cell.angle_alpha   90.00
_cell.angle_beta   90.00
_cell.angle_gamma   90.00
#
_symmetry.space_group_name_H-M   'P 1'
#
loop_
_entity.id
_entity.type
_entity.pdbx_description
1 polymer ?
#
loop_
_entity_poly.entity_id
_entity_poly.type
_entity_poly.pdbx_seq_one_letter_code
_entity_poly.pdbx_strand_id
1 'polypeptide(L)'
;MSAVYPPGGTIVQSLKRTFADVPVDEANGNAVSTVEFLEASESLTTIFDAIGGVAFGPVKKDILGNVEKLRARHAAAPAESATVQDLVRNELKTGKHTATEGCLWLIRGLDFTKQGLEHNVQNPSVELSDSFRDAYGNTLKPHHSFMVKPIFSAAMSAVPYRKDFYAKLGDNPEKVQADLEAYLASFSKVVAILKEFINSKEAKW
;
A
#
# COMPACT_ATOMS: atom_id res chain seq x y z
N MET A 1 -14.90 -19.55 -4.27
CA MET A 1 -14.97 -18.74 -3.04
C MET A 1 -15.93 -17.60 -3.32
N SER A 2 -16.89 -17.37 -2.43
CA SER A 2 -17.89 -16.31 -2.57
C SER A 2 -17.21 -14.94 -2.72
N ALA A 3 -17.79 -14.06 -3.52
CA ALA A 3 -17.31 -12.69 -3.68
C ALA A 3 -17.17 -12.01 -2.31
N VAL A 4 -16.04 -11.32 -2.08
CA VAL A 4 -15.71 -10.65 -0.80
C VAL A 4 -16.40 -9.27 -0.71
N TYR A 5 -17.20 -8.89 -1.70
CA TYR A 5 -17.85 -7.59 -1.81
C TYR A 5 -19.38 -7.67 -1.71
N PRO A 6 -20.06 -6.59 -1.29
CA PRO A 6 -21.51 -6.55 -1.18
C PRO A 6 -22.21 -6.79 -2.54
N PRO A 7 -23.43 -7.36 -2.57
CA PRO A 7 -24.20 -7.55 -3.81
C PRO A 7 -24.32 -6.25 -4.62
N GLY A 8 -23.97 -6.30 -5.91
CA GLY A 8 -23.97 -5.14 -6.81
C GLY A 8 -22.83 -4.14 -6.56
N GLY A 9 -21.91 -4.45 -5.64
CA GLY A 9 -20.78 -3.61 -5.28
C GLY A 9 -19.46 -4.07 -5.88
N THR A 10 -18.38 -3.47 -5.36
CA THR A 10 -17.00 -3.78 -5.74
C THR A 10 -16.15 -4.10 -4.52
N ILE A 11 -14.97 -4.68 -4.73
CA ILE A 11 -14.00 -4.98 -3.68
C ILE A 11 -13.59 -3.75 -2.88
N VAL A 12 -13.58 -2.55 -3.49
CA VAL A 12 -13.25 -1.29 -2.79
C VAL A 12 -14.25 -1.04 -1.65
N GLN A 13 -15.52 -1.41 -1.84
CA GLN A 13 -16.58 -1.25 -0.85
C GLN A 13 -16.53 -2.31 0.27
N SER A 14 -15.71 -3.36 0.13
CA SER A 14 -15.44 -4.32 1.21
C SER A 14 -14.29 -3.91 2.14
N LEU A 15 -13.52 -2.88 1.75
CA LEU A 15 -12.40 -2.41 2.55
C LEU A 15 -12.92 -1.79 3.85
N LYS A 16 -12.35 -2.19 4.98
CA LYS A 16 -12.71 -1.62 6.30
C LYS A 16 -12.46 -0.11 6.33
N ARG A 17 -11.38 0.33 5.68
CA ARG A 17 -11.04 1.74 5.47
C ARG A 17 -10.35 1.92 4.14
N THR A 18 -10.62 3.03 3.47
CA THR A 18 -9.92 3.43 2.24
C THR A 18 -8.95 4.58 2.49
N PHE A 19 -8.02 4.83 1.56
CA PHE A 19 -7.14 5.99 1.63
C PHE A 19 -7.87 7.33 1.49
N ALA A 20 -9.12 7.33 1.00
CA ALA A 20 -9.97 8.52 0.98
C ALA A 20 -10.43 8.93 2.39
N ASP A 21 -10.46 7.97 3.33
CA ASP A 21 -10.87 8.18 4.73
C ASP A 21 -9.68 8.46 5.66
N VAL A 22 -8.48 8.71 5.10
CA VAL A 22 -7.28 9.02 5.87
C VAL A 22 -7.16 10.54 6.01
N PRO A 23 -7.32 11.10 7.22
CA PRO A 23 -7.15 12.53 7.44
C PRO A 23 -5.74 12.98 7.09
N VAL A 24 -5.67 14.06 6.30
CA VAL A 24 -4.45 14.78 5.98
C VAL A 24 -4.62 16.23 6.40
N ASP A 25 -3.83 16.68 7.36
CA ASP A 25 -3.81 18.07 7.79
C ASP A 25 -2.89 18.89 6.86
N GLU A 26 -3.47 19.39 5.77
CA GLU A 26 -2.76 20.19 4.77
C GLU A 26 -2.21 21.50 5.35
N ALA A 27 -2.85 22.06 6.40
CA ALA A 27 -2.39 23.28 7.06
C ALA A 27 -1.12 23.04 7.89
N ASN A 28 -0.91 21.81 8.36
CA ASN A 28 0.22 21.42 9.19
C ASN A 28 1.18 20.48 8.45
N GLY A 29 1.59 20.88 7.24
CA GLY A 29 2.62 20.17 6.47
C GLY A 29 2.18 18.78 6.00
N ASN A 30 0.90 18.64 5.65
CA ASN A 30 0.27 17.39 5.21
C ASN A 30 0.38 16.27 6.25
N ALA A 31 0.18 16.57 7.53
CA ALA A 31 0.29 15.58 8.60
C ALA A 31 -0.75 14.47 8.40
N VAL A 32 -0.30 13.22 8.26
CA VAL A 32 -1.16 12.07 7.93
C VAL A 32 -1.49 11.32 9.22
N SER A 33 -2.78 11.13 9.52
CA SER A 33 -3.19 10.41 10.74
C SER A 33 -2.67 8.97 10.75
N THR A 34 -2.03 8.57 11.85
CA THR A 34 -1.38 7.26 11.97
C THR A 34 -2.38 6.12 11.91
N VAL A 35 -3.44 6.17 12.72
CA VAL A 35 -4.36 5.03 12.89
C VAL A 35 -5.05 4.72 11.57
N GLU A 36 -5.63 5.74 10.95
CA GLU A 36 -6.37 5.62 9.70
C GLU A 36 -5.46 5.18 8.55
N PHE A 37 -4.23 5.71 8.47
CA PHE A 37 -3.25 5.26 7.49
C PHE A 37 -2.90 3.78 7.62
N LEU A 38 -2.69 3.29 8.85
CA LEU A 38 -2.39 1.89 9.11
C LEU A 38 -3.58 0.98 8.80
N GLU A 39 -4.80 1.38 9.16
CA GLU A 39 -6.03 0.66 8.82
C GLU A 39 -6.27 0.58 7.30
N ALA A 40 -6.03 1.67 6.57
CA ALA A 40 -6.14 1.68 5.11
C ALA A 40 -5.06 0.80 4.46
N SER A 41 -3.82 0.86 4.96
CA SER A 41 -2.70 0.03 4.48
C SER A 41 -2.93 -1.46 4.70
N GLU A 42 -3.55 -1.84 5.83
CA GLU A 42 -3.96 -3.21 6.10
C GLU A 42 -5.13 -3.64 5.21
N SER A 43 -6.13 -2.77 5.04
CA SER A 43 -7.29 -3.04 4.18
C SER A 43 -6.90 -3.27 2.71
N LEU A 44 -5.90 -2.55 2.19
CA LEU A 44 -5.35 -2.78 0.85
C LEU A 44 -4.98 -4.25 0.61
N THR A 45 -4.59 -4.99 1.65
CA THR A 45 -4.22 -6.40 1.51
C THR A 45 -5.38 -7.31 1.11
N THR A 46 -6.63 -6.88 1.28
CA THR A 46 -7.82 -7.57 0.76
C THR A 46 -7.84 -7.58 -0.77
N ILE A 47 -7.33 -6.53 -1.42
CA ILE A 47 -7.18 -6.50 -2.88
C ILE A 47 -6.16 -7.56 -3.33
N PHE A 48 -5.11 -7.82 -2.55
CA PHE A 48 -4.14 -8.87 -2.87
C PHE A 48 -4.72 -10.27 -2.80
N ASP A 49 -5.69 -10.51 -1.94
CA ASP A 49 -6.38 -11.79 -1.89
C ASP A 49 -7.13 -12.05 -3.22
N ALA A 50 -7.63 -10.99 -3.89
CA ALA A 50 -8.16 -11.06 -5.25
C ALA A 50 -7.08 -11.24 -6.34
N ILE A 51 -5.88 -10.66 -6.17
CA ILE A 51 -4.69 -10.84 -7.03
C ILE A 51 -4.10 -12.27 -6.92
N GLY A 52 -4.71 -13.18 -6.16
CA GLY A 52 -4.30 -14.59 -6.10
C GLY A 52 -3.41 -14.86 -4.90
N GLY A 53 -4.02 -14.85 -3.71
CA GLY A 53 -3.39 -14.76 -2.39
C GLY A 53 -2.12 -15.59 -2.09
N VAL A 54 -1.82 -16.66 -2.84
CA VAL A 54 -0.53 -17.37 -2.73
C VAL A 54 0.62 -16.60 -3.40
N ALA A 55 0.40 -16.05 -4.61
CA ALA A 55 1.42 -15.34 -5.37
C ALA A 55 1.86 -14.04 -4.70
N PHE A 56 0.92 -13.30 -4.12
CA PHE A 56 1.18 -12.03 -3.43
C PHE A 56 1.45 -12.17 -1.93
N GLY A 57 1.49 -13.40 -1.39
CA GLY A 57 1.73 -13.68 0.02
C GLY A 57 2.98 -12.99 0.61
N PRO A 58 4.15 -13.00 -0.08
CA PRO A 58 5.33 -12.28 0.38
C PRO A 58 5.12 -10.77 0.54
N VAL A 59 4.43 -10.15 -0.43
CA VAL A 59 4.13 -8.70 -0.42
C VAL A 59 3.18 -8.36 0.73
N LYS A 60 2.11 -9.16 0.89
CA LYS A 60 1.14 -9.01 1.99
C LYS A 60 1.84 -9.12 3.35
N LYS A 61 2.69 -10.13 3.53
CA LYS A 61 3.43 -10.32 4.80
C LYS A 61 4.36 -9.15 5.10
N ASP A 62 5.06 -8.61 4.10
CA ASP A 62 5.94 -7.46 4.27
C ASP A 62 5.16 -6.21 4.70
N ILE A 63 4.05 -5.90 4.02
CA ILE A 63 3.17 -4.76 4.38
C ILE A 63 2.65 -4.91 5.82
N LEU A 64 2.06 -6.06 6.16
CA LEU A 64 1.48 -6.28 7.49
C LEU A 64 2.56 -6.24 8.60
N GLY A 65 3.74 -6.81 8.35
CA GLY A 65 4.85 -6.75 9.30
C GLY A 65 5.32 -5.33 9.56
N ASN A 66 5.33 -4.47 8.55
CA ASN A 66 5.71 -3.08 8.70
C ASN A 66 4.60 -2.23 9.35
N VAL A 67 3.33 -2.49 9.04
CA VAL A 67 2.17 -1.90 9.74
C VAL A 67 2.26 -2.17 11.25
N GLU A 68 2.60 -3.39 11.64
CA GLU A 68 2.69 -3.77 13.06
C GLU A 68 3.80 -3.02 13.80
N LYS A 69 4.94 -2.75 13.15
CA LYS A 69 6.02 -1.93 13.74
C LYS A 69 5.54 -0.52 14.08
N LEU A 70 4.80 0.13 13.16
CA LEU A 70 4.25 1.46 13.40
C LEU A 70 3.15 1.43 14.47
N ARG A 71 2.29 0.41 14.43
CA ARG A 71 1.23 0.22 15.42
C ARG A 71 1.81 0.06 16.83
N ALA A 72 2.88 -0.73 16.98
CA ALA A 72 3.57 -0.90 18.25
C ALA A 72 4.15 0.41 18.78
N ARG A 73 4.77 1.23 17.92
CA ARG A 73 5.26 2.57 18.32
C ARG A 73 4.11 3.50 18.73
N HIS A 74 3.02 3.52 17.96
CA HIS A 74 1.84 4.33 18.29
C HIS A 74 1.24 3.92 19.63
N ALA A 75 1.08 2.62 19.89
CA ALA A 75 0.55 2.12 21.16
C ALA A 75 1.46 2.48 22.34
N ALA A 76 2.78 2.49 22.16
CA ALA A 76 3.73 2.83 23.21
C ALA A 76 3.81 4.34 23.49
N ALA A 77 3.51 5.20 22.51
CA ALA A 77 3.62 6.66 22.64
C ALA A 77 2.53 7.38 21.80
N PRO A 78 1.24 7.25 22.16
CA PRO A 78 0.14 7.69 21.31
C PRO A 78 0.11 9.21 21.07
N ALA A 79 0.38 10.01 22.12
CA ALA A 79 0.43 11.47 22.01
C ALA A 79 1.59 11.97 21.13
N GLU A 80 2.67 11.19 21.01
CA GLU A 80 3.83 11.50 20.16
C GLU A 80 3.73 10.91 18.75
N SER A 81 2.67 10.13 18.49
CA SER A 81 2.56 9.30 17.29
C SER A 81 1.19 9.44 16.63
N ALA A 82 0.50 10.56 16.86
CA ALA A 82 -0.83 10.84 16.29
C ALA A 82 -0.78 10.92 14.75
N THR A 83 0.31 11.46 14.20
CA THR A 83 0.59 11.48 12.77
C THR A 83 1.78 10.60 12.44
N VAL A 84 1.84 10.07 11.21
CA VAL A 84 2.95 9.22 10.75
C VAL A 84 4.28 9.99 10.82
N GLN A 85 4.26 11.28 10.48
CA GLN A 85 5.44 12.13 10.52
C GLN A 85 5.95 12.33 11.95
N ASP A 86 5.07 12.63 12.91
CA ASP A 86 5.47 12.82 14.30
C ASP A 86 5.90 11.50 14.95
N LEU A 87 5.24 10.40 14.60
CA LEU A 87 5.66 9.05 15.01
C LEU A 87 7.13 8.82 14.67
N VAL A 88 7.52 9.10 13.42
CA VAL A 88 8.90 8.94 12.93
C VAL A 88 9.83 9.92 13.65
N ARG A 89 9.53 11.22 13.63
CA ARG A 89 10.39 12.24 14.26
C ARG A 89 10.64 11.95 15.74
N ASN A 90 9.60 11.55 16.46
CA ASN A 90 9.69 11.31 17.89
C ASN A 90 10.34 9.97 18.22
N GLU A 91 10.18 8.93 17.39
CA GLU A 91 10.97 7.69 17.57
C GLU A 91 12.47 7.97 17.43
N LEU A 92 12.88 8.71 16.39
CA LEU A 92 14.29 8.99 16.12
C LEU A 92 14.96 9.77 17.25
N LYS A 93 14.24 10.68 17.93
CA LYS A 93 14.73 11.39 19.13
C LYS A 93 15.11 10.44 20.28
N THR A 94 14.58 9.22 20.30
CA THR A 94 14.91 8.20 21.31
C THR A 94 16.16 7.37 20.98
N GLY A 95 16.76 7.59 19.81
CA GLY A 95 17.86 6.76 19.29
C GLY A 95 17.42 5.40 18.73
N LYS A 96 16.10 5.17 18.61
CA LYS A 96 15.52 3.98 17.98
C LYS A 96 15.00 4.34 16.58
N HIS A 97 14.89 3.33 15.72
CA HIS A 97 14.42 3.51 14.33
C HIS A 97 13.58 2.32 13.84
N THR A 98 13.02 1.49 14.73
CA THR A 98 12.33 0.25 14.32
C THR A 98 11.05 0.56 13.55
N ALA A 99 10.24 1.50 14.04
CA ALA A 99 9.02 1.94 13.35
C ALA A 99 9.34 2.85 12.16
N THR A 100 10.40 3.64 12.24
CA THR A 100 10.87 4.48 11.13
C THR A 100 11.35 3.65 9.95
N GLU A 101 12.14 2.60 10.21
CA GLU A 101 12.52 1.62 9.19
C GLU A 101 11.28 0.87 8.66
N GLY A 102 10.36 0.49 9.55
CA GLY A 102 9.06 -0.05 9.16
C GLY A 102 8.30 0.88 8.22
N CYS A 103 8.31 2.19 8.50
CA CYS A 103 7.61 3.19 7.69
C CYS A 103 8.25 3.29 6.31
N LEU A 104 9.58 3.30 6.23
CA LEU A 104 10.29 3.29 4.95
C LEU A 104 9.91 2.09 4.08
N TRP A 105 9.91 0.88 4.64
CA TRP A 105 9.56 -0.31 3.88
C TRP A 105 8.07 -0.37 3.52
N LEU A 106 7.19 0.05 4.44
CA LEU A 106 5.76 0.17 4.17
C LEU A 106 5.51 1.11 2.98
N ILE A 107 6.08 2.31 3.00
CA ILE A 107 5.90 3.28 1.90
C ILE A 107 6.44 2.77 0.58
N ARG A 108 7.58 2.03 0.58
CA ARG A 108 8.09 1.39 -0.65
C ARG A 108 7.14 0.31 -1.18
N GLY A 109 6.59 -0.53 -0.31
CA GLY A 109 5.61 -1.55 -0.68
C GLY A 109 4.28 -0.98 -1.18
N LEU A 110 3.82 0.11 -0.57
CA LEU A 110 2.65 0.85 -1.03
C LEU A 110 2.90 1.53 -2.39
N ASP A 111 4.06 2.17 -2.59
CA ASP A 111 4.41 2.81 -3.87
C ASP A 111 4.56 1.78 -5.01
N PHE A 112 5.12 0.60 -4.72
CA PHE A 112 5.11 -0.55 -5.64
C PHE A 112 3.69 -0.93 -6.05
N THR A 113 2.79 -1.09 -5.07
CA THR A 113 1.41 -1.49 -5.31
C THR A 113 0.65 -0.44 -6.11
N LYS A 114 0.80 0.82 -5.71
CA LYS A 114 0.20 1.99 -6.36
C LYS A 114 0.59 2.04 -7.84
N GLN A 115 1.89 2.00 -8.16
CA GLN A 115 2.36 2.06 -9.54
C GLN A 115 1.87 0.87 -10.37
N GLY A 116 1.87 -0.35 -9.81
CA GLY A 116 1.42 -1.54 -10.52
C GLY A 116 -0.08 -1.48 -10.86
N LEU A 117 -0.91 -1.04 -9.92
CA LEU A 117 -2.35 -0.89 -10.13
C LEU A 117 -2.68 0.29 -11.06
N GLU A 118 -2.09 1.48 -10.85
CA GLU A 118 -2.31 2.65 -11.72
C GLU A 118 -1.95 2.36 -13.17
N HIS A 119 -0.77 1.76 -13.40
CA HIS A 119 -0.35 1.40 -14.75
C HIS A 119 -1.34 0.43 -15.40
N ASN A 120 -1.81 -0.57 -14.66
CA ASN A 120 -2.75 -1.55 -15.21
C ASN A 120 -4.13 -0.93 -15.46
N VAL A 121 -4.63 -0.07 -14.58
CA VAL A 121 -5.93 0.61 -14.74
C VAL A 121 -5.94 1.54 -15.94
N GLN A 122 -4.84 2.27 -16.17
CA GLN A 122 -4.70 3.24 -17.26
C GLN A 122 -4.40 2.59 -18.62
N ASN A 123 -3.93 1.34 -18.65
CA ASN A 123 -3.52 0.64 -19.87
C ASN A 123 -4.25 -0.70 -20.01
N PRO A 124 -5.50 -0.72 -20.55
CA PRO A 124 -6.33 -1.91 -20.62
C PRO A 124 -5.76 -3.09 -21.41
N SER A 125 -4.77 -2.84 -22.28
CA SER A 125 -4.08 -3.86 -23.08
C SER A 125 -2.89 -4.51 -22.38
N VAL A 126 -2.47 -4.02 -21.21
CA VAL A 126 -1.28 -4.50 -20.50
C VAL A 126 -1.67 -5.57 -19.49
N GLU A 127 -0.93 -6.69 -19.48
CA GLU A 127 -1.15 -7.74 -18.48
C GLU A 127 -0.72 -7.29 -17.08
N LEU A 128 -1.39 -7.86 -16.07
CA LEU A 128 -1.15 -7.51 -14.67
C LEU A 128 0.32 -7.77 -14.28
N SER A 129 0.88 -8.89 -14.75
CA SER A 129 2.27 -9.26 -14.49
C SER A 129 3.28 -8.23 -14.99
N ASP A 130 3.05 -7.65 -16.16
CA ASP A 130 3.95 -6.66 -16.75
C ASP A 130 3.88 -5.33 -16.00
N SER A 131 2.67 -4.91 -15.61
CA SER A 131 2.47 -3.69 -14.80
C SER A 131 3.20 -3.77 -13.46
N PHE A 132 3.13 -4.91 -12.78
CA PHE A 132 3.86 -5.10 -11.53
C PHE A 132 5.36 -5.28 -11.73
N ARG A 133 5.84 -5.89 -12.82
CA ARG A 133 7.28 -5.97 -13.13
C ARG A 133 7.90 -4.59 -13.30
N ASP A 134 7.22 -3.70 -14.02
CA ASP A 134 7.66 -2.32 -14.22
C ASP A 134 7.66 -1.56 -12.89
N ALA A 135 6.57 -1.65 -12.12
CA ALA A 135 6.48 -1.06 -10.79
C ALA A 135 7.61 -1.56 -9.87
N TYR A 136 7.92 -2.86 -9.89
CA TYR A 136 9.01 -3.43 -9.09
C TYR A 136 10.37 -2.84 -9.47
N GLY A 137 10.63 -2.70 -10.77
CA GLY A 137 11.83 -2.06 -11.30
C GLY A 137 12.04 -0.65 -10.75
N ASN A 138 10.94 0.11 -10.66
CA ASN A 138 10.95 1.53 -10.26
C ASN A 138 10.94 1.76 -8.73
N THR A 139 10.67 0.72 -7.92
CA THR A 139 10.40 0.88 -6.48
C THR A 139 11.27 -0.01 -5.61
N LEU A 140 10.94 -1.31 -5.50
CA LEU A 140 11.54 -2.23 -4.54
C LEU A 140 12.85 -2.85 -5.03
N LYS A 141 13.00 -3.07 -6.34
CA LYS A 141 14.16 -3.76 -6.93
C LYS A 141 15.51 -3.17 -6.54
N PRO A 142 15.70 -1.83 -6.44
CA PRO A 142 16.97 -1.25 -5.98
C PRO A 142 17.31 -1.55 -4.51
N HIS A 143 16.30 -1.86 -3.70
CA HIS A 143 16.44 -2.05 -2.24
C HIS A 143 16.48 -3.51 -1.82
N HIS A 144 16.01 -4.43 -2.66
CA HIS A 144 16.05 -5.86 -2.38
C HIS A 144 17.43 -6.48 -2.61
N SER A 145 17.81 -7.43 -1.75
CA SER A 145 19.03 -8.22 -1.92
C SER A 145 18.92 -9.19 -3.11
N PHE A 146 20.05 -9.75 -3.56
CA PHE A 146 20.06 -10.78 -4.61
C PHE A 146 19.26 -12.04 -4.25
N MET A 147 19.03 -12.30 -2.95
CA MET A 147 18.19 -13.40 -2.47
C MET A 147 16.70 -13.07 -2.49
N VAL A 148 16.32 -11.81 -2.28
CA VAL A 148 14.91 -11.38 -2.26
C VAL A 148 14.37 -11.09 -3.66
N LYS A 149 15.22 -10.60 -4.58
CA LYS A 149 14.80 -10.29 -5.95
C LYS A 149 14.09 -11.44 -6.69
N PRO A 150 14.57 -12.71 -6.65
CA PRO A 150 13.90 -13.83 -7.29
C PRO A 150 12.51 -14.12 -6.71
N ILE A 151 12.32 -13.94 -5.40
CA ILE A 151 11.03 -14.18 -4.71
C ILE A 151 9.96 -13.25 -5.27
N PHE A 152 10.26 -11.95 -5.37
CA PHE A 152 9.32 -10.97 -5.92
C PHE A 152 9.12 -11.16 -7.43
N SER A 153 10.15 -11.52 -8.19
CA SER A 153 10.02 -11.84 -9.62
C SER A 153 9.07 -13.02 -9.88
N ALA A 154 9.17 -14.06 -9.06
CA ALA A 154 8.25 -15.20 -9.10
C ALA A 154 6.83 -14.80 -8.71
N ALA A 155 6.66 -14.01 -7.63
CA ALA A 155 5.37 -13.50 -7.20
C ALA A 155 4.63 -12.74 -8.31
N MET A 156 5.31 -11.81 -9.00
CA MET A 156 4.73 -11.05 -10.10
C MET A 156 4.40 -11.90 -11.33
N SER A 157 5.16 -12.98 -11.56
CA SER A 157 4.88 -13.90 -12.66
C SER A 157 3.70 -14.83 -12.37
N ALA A 158 3.31 -14.95 -11.09
CA ALA A 158 2.22 -15.80 -10.63
C ALA A 158 0.91 -15.02 -10.37
N VAL A 159 0.86 -13.71 -10.66
CA VAL A 159 -0.40 -12.96 -10.64
C VAL A 159 -1.35 -13.48 -11.74
N PRO A 160 -2.68 -13.40 -11.56
CA PRO A 160 -3.64 -13.82 -12.55
C PRO A 160 -3.56 -12.97 -13.82
N TYR A 161 -4.11 -13.50 -14.90
CA TYR A 161 -4.41 -12.69 -16.09
C TYR A 161 -5.27 -11.50 -15.70
N ARG A 162 -5.07 -10.38 -16.40
CA ARG A 162 -5.83 -9.14 -16.18
C ARG A 162 -7.33 -9.42 -16.09
N LYS A 163 -7.91 -10.10 -17.08
CA LYS A 163 -9.35 -10.39 -17.12
C LYS A 163 -9.87 -11.05 -15.83
N ASP A 164 -9.10 -12.00 -15.29
CA ASP A 164 -9.50 -12.80 -14.13
C ASP A 164 -9.30 -12.01 -12.83
N PHE A 165 -8.37 -11.04 -12.82
CA PHE A 165 -8.23 -10.08 -11.74
C PHE A 165 -9.45 -9.17 -11.65
N TYR A 166 -9.81 -8.47 -12.73
CA TYR A 166 -10.93 -7.51 -12.70
C TYR A 166 -12.28 -8.18 -12.44
N ALA A 167 -12.48 -9.41 -12.94
CA ALA A 167 -13.68 -10.20 -12.63
C ALA A 167 -13.85 -10.52 -11.13
N LYS A 168 -12.76 -10.47 -10.35
CA LYS A 168 -12.82 -10.65 -8.88
C LYS A 168 -13.05 -9.34 -8.12
N LEU A 169 -13.08 -8.20 -8.80
CA LEU A 169 -13.26 -6.89 -8.15
C LEU A 169 -14.72 -6.43 -8.15
N GLY A 170 -15.59 -7.04 -8.96
CA GLY A 170 -17.00 -6.70 -9.07
C GLY A 170 -17.61 -7.26 -10.36
N ASP A 171 -18.93 -7.43 -10.38
CA ASP A 171 -19.65 -7.97 -11.54
C ASP A 171 -19.86 -6.93 -12.66
N ASN A 172 -19.82 -5.63 -12.32
CA ASN A 172 -19.97 -4.53 -13.28
C ASN A 172 -18.59 -3.90 -13.60
N PRO A 173 -18.04 -4.12 -14.80
CA PRO A 173 -16.73 -3.60 -15.18
C PRO A 173 -16.60 -2.07 -15.12
N GLU A 174 -17.64 -1.34 -15.52
CA GLU A 174 -17.65 0.13 -15.51
C GLU A 174 -17.61 0.68 -14.08
N LYS A 175 -18.36 0.04 -13.16
CA LYS A 175 -18.34 0.38 -11.74
C LYS A 175 -16.99 0.03 -11.11
N VAL A 176 -16.43 -1.13 -11.43
CA VAL A 176 -15.10 -1.55 -10.96
C VAL A 176 -14.05 -0.54 -11.38
N GLN A 177 -14.05 -0.11 -12.64
CA GLN A 177 -13.12 0.88 -13.17
C GLN A 177 -13.25 2.20 -12.39
N ALA A 178 -14.46 2.75 -12.29
CA ALA A 178 -14.71 4.03 -11.63
C ALA A 178 -14.33 4.01 -10.13
N ASP A 179 -14.71 2.96 -9.40
CA ASP A 179 -14.38 2.83 -7.98
C ASP A 179 -12.87 2.67 -7.77
N LEU A 180 -12.18 1.92 -8.63
CA LEU A 180 -10.74 1.70 -8.53
C LEU A 180 -9.94 2.95 -8.88
N GLU A 181 -10.36 3.72 -9.90
CA GLU A 181 -9.76 5.02 -10.22
C GLU A 181 -9.90 6.02 -9.06
N ALA A 182 -11.09 6.11 -8.47
CA ALA A 182 -11.33 6.96 -7.31
C ALA A 182 -10.49 6.54 -6.08
N TYR A 183 -10.41 5.23 -5.82
CA TYR A 183 -9.56 4.66 -4.78
C TYR A 183 -8.08 5.02 -5.03
N LEU A 184 -7.57 4.79 -6.24
CA LEU A 184 -6.18 5.06 -6.60
C LEU A 184 -5.82 6.54 -6.48
N ALA A 185 -6.72 7.47 -6.84
CA ALA A 185 -6.46 8.90 -6.66
C ALA A 185 -6.15 9.26 -5.20
N SER A 186 -6.94 8.76 -4.26
CA SER A 186 -6.72 8.98 -2.82
C SER A 186 -5.47 8.25 -2.30
N PHE A 187 -5.26 7.01 -2.73
CA PHE A 187 -4.09 6.19 -2.36
C PHE A 187 -2.79 6.87 -2.82
N SER A 188 -2.76 7.35 -4.06
CA SER A 188 -1.60 8.02 -4.65
C SER A 188 -1.27 9.33 -3.94
N LYS A 189 -2.27 10.12 -3.55
CA LYS A 189 -2.06 11.34 -2.76
C LYS A 189 -1.35 11.04 -1.44
N VAL A 190 -1.87 10.10 -0.64
CA VAL A 190 -1.31 9.78 0.68
C VAL A 190 0.09 9.19 0.57
N VAL A 191 0.30 8.25 -0.37
CA VAL A 191 1.63 7.65 -0.59
C VAL A 191 2.65 8.69 -1.05
N ALA A 192 2.27 9.64 -1.92
CA ALA A 192 3.17 10.69 -2.37
C ALA A 192 3.66 11.57 -1.21
N ILE A 193 2.75 12.02 -0.35
CA ILE A 193 3.08 12.82 0.86
C ILE A 193 4.08 12.08 1.74
N LEU A 194 3.78 10.83 2.09
CA LEU A 194 4.64 10.06 3.00
C LEU A 194 5.95 9.63 2.35
N LYS A 195 5.97 9.40 1.02
CA LYS A 195 7.20 9.13 0.26
C LYS A 195 8.11 10.34 0.23
N GLU A 196 7.58 11.55 0.08
CA GLU A 196 8.37 12.77 0.20
C GLU A 196 8.97 12.90 1.60
N PHE A 197 8.12 12.78 2.63
CA PHE A 197 8.55 12.88 4.02
C PHE A 197 9.63 11.85 4.40
N ILE A 198 9.43 10.55 4.13
CA ILE A 198 10.36 9.49 4.55
C ILE A 198 11.71 9.56 3.82
N ASN A 199 11.75 10.26 2.67
CA ASN A 199 12.98 10.52 1.93
C ASN A 199 13.67 11.84 2.34
N SER A 200 12.99 12.70 3.10
CA SER A 200 13.55 13.93 3.64
C SER A 200 14.63 13.66 4.69
N LYS A 201 15.36 14.71 5.08
CA LYS A 201 16.38 14.66 6.14
C LYS A 201 15.78 14.38 7.52
N GLU A 202 14.52 14.72 7.74
CA GLU A 202 13.84 14.56 9.04
C GLU A 202 13.63 13.10 9.42
N ALA A 203 13.62 12.20 8.43
CA ALA A 203 13.36 10.77 8.62
C ALA A 203 14.62 9.91 8.43
N LYS A 204 15.83 10.50 8.48
CA LYS A 204 17.09 9.76 8.35
C LYS A 204 17.68 9.42 9.72
N TRP A 205 18.27 8.24 9.80
CA TRP A 205 18.97 7.69 10.95
C TRP A 205 20.29 7.06 10.52
#